data_AF-A0A6C2YW43-F1
#
_entry.id   AF-A0A6C2YW43-F1
#
_cell.length_a   1.000
_cell.length_b   1.000
_cell.length_c   1.000
_cell.angle_alpha   90.00
_cell.angle_beta   90.00
_cell.angle_gamma   90.00
#
_symmetry.space_group_name_H-M   'P 1'
#
loop_
_entity.id
_entity.type
_entity.pdbx_description
1 polymer ?
#
loop_
_entity_poly.entity_id
_entity_poly.type
_entity_poly.pdbx_seq_one_letter_code
_entity_poly.pdbx_strand_id
1 'polypeptide(L)'
;MAEKKEITFRFDQKTLEEIEKVMKLKDLSSIAETLSESFRLQQLFLEQQADGFTEIIVRNPRTQSERRLVSQSRRRRKVQS
;
A
#
# COMPACT_ATOMS: atom_id res chain seq x y z
N MET A 1 10.66 15.99 27.64
CA MET A 1 10.82 14.65 27.04
C MET A 1 9.66 14.47 26.06
N ALA A 2 9.92 14.16 24.80
CA ALA A 2 8.85 13.94 23.82
C ALA A 2 8.09 12.66 24.20
N GLU A 3 6.76 12.74 24.27
CA GLU A 3 5.90 11.61 24.57
C GLU A 3 6.04 10.57 23.45
N LYS A 4 6.58 9.39 23.79
CA LYS A 4 6.80 8.32 22.82
C LYS A 4 5.45 7.68 22.49
N LYS A 5 4.94 7.93 21.30
CA LYS A 5 3.69 7.32 20.81
C LYS A 5 4.01 5.98 20.17
N GLU A 6 3.48 4.90 20.73
CA GLU A 6 3.66 3.53 20.25
C GLU A 6 2.34 2.95 19.77
N ILE A 7 2.37 2.15 18.70
CA ILE A 7 1.19 1.48 18.12
C ILE A 7 1.55 0.00 17.94
N THR A 8 0.68 -0.89 18.39
CA THR A 8 0.85 -2.34 18.26
C THR A 8 -0.07 -2.87 17.17
N PHE A 9 0.52 -3.53 16.17
CA PHE A 9 -0.22 -4.24 15.13
C PHE A 9 -0.26 -5.74 15.44
N ARG A 10 -1.40 -6.36 15.18
CA ARG A 10 -1.57 -7.82 15.23
C ARG A 10 -1.98 -8.31 13.86
N PHE A 11 -1.30 -9.33 13.39
CA PHE A 11 -1.53 -9.95 12.10
C PHE A 11 -1.92 -11.40 12.30
N ASP A 12 -2.78 -11.91 11.44
CA ASP A 12 -2.99 -13.35 11.35
C ASP A 12 -1.81 -14.01 10.62
N GLN A 13 -1.75 -15.34 10.72
CA GLN A 13 -0.66 -16.13 10.14
C GLN A 13 -0.53 -15.92 8.63
N LYS A 14 -1.67 -15.87 7.92
CA LYS A 14 -1.69 -15.68 6.47
C LYS A 14 -1.08 -14.32 6.07
N THR A 15 -1.39 -13.27 6.82
CA THR A 15 -0.86 -11.93 6.58
C THR A 15 0.63 -11.87 6.88
N LEU A 16 1.11 -12.54 7.94
CA LEU A 16 2.55 -12.65 8.21
C LEU A 16 3.30 -13.33 7.07
N GLU A 17 2.77 -14.43 6.53
CA GLU A 17 3.37 -15.12 5.38
C GLU A 17 3.47 -14.23 4.13
N GLU A 18 2.45 -13.40 3.87
CA GLU A 18 2.51 -12.43 2.77
C GLU A 18 3.56 -11.34 3.02
N ILE A 19 3.67 -10.82 4.26
CA ILE A 19 4.70 -9.84 4.62
C ILE A 19 6.10 -10.45 4.42
N GLU A 20 6.32 -11.69 4.85
CA GLU A 20 7.60 -12.38 4.68
C GLU A 20 7.97 -12.59 3.21
N LYS A 21 7.00 -12.87 2.33
CA LYS A 21 7.24 -12.94 0.88
C LYS A 21 7.72 -11.59 0.34
N VAL A 22 7.07 -10.50 0.73
CA VAL A 22 7.46 -9.14 0.32
C VAL A 22 8.86 -8.81 0.84
N MET A 23 9.16 -9.15 2.11
CA MET A 23 10.50 -8.99 2.68
C MET A 23 11.57 -9.67 1.85
N LYS A 24 11.38 -10.96 1.51
CA LYS A 24 12.33 -11.73 0.70
C LYS A 24 12.48 -11.17 -0.72
N LEU A 25 11.38 -10.74 -1.34
CA LEU A 25 11.40 -10.19 -2.71
C LEU A 25 12.13 -8.85 -2.80
N LYS A 26 12.08 -8.05 -1.74
CA LYS A 26 12.67 -6.70 -1.68
C LYS A 26 13.95 -6.63 -0.85
N ASP A 27 14.44 -7.77 -0.35
CA ASP A 27 15.60 -7.87 0.55
C ASP A 27 15.49 -6.97 1.79
N LEU A 28 14.29 -6.93 2.39
CA LEU A 28 14.02 -6.08 3.56
C LEU A 28 14.35 -6.81 4.86
N SER A 29 14.94 -6.05 5.79
CA SER A 29 15.51 -6.58 7.03
C SER A 29 14.49 -6.82 8.13
N SER A 30 13.32 -6.17 8.05
CA SER A 30 12.28 -6.26 9.10
C SER A 30 10.85 -6.08 8.59
N ILE A 31 9.90 -6.58 9.40
CA ILE A 31 8.46 -6.34 9.21
C ILE A 31 8.14 -4.84 9.28
N ALA A 32 8.77 -4.11 10.20
CA ALA A 32 8.55 -2.66 10.36
C ALA A 32 8.97 -1.87 9.13
N GLU A 33 10.11 -2.22 8.52
CA GLU A 33 10.58 -1.64 7.26
C GLU A 33 9.60 -1.92 6.11
N THR A 34 9.12 -3.16 6.02
CA THR A 34 8.14 -3.58 5.00
C THR A 34 6.81 -2.84 5.13
N LEU A 35 6.31 -2.67 6.35
CA LEU A 35 5.11 -1.90 6.62
C LEU A 35 5.33 -0.42 6.28
N SER A 36 6.47 0.16 6.64
CA SER A 36 6.79 1.56 6.35
C SER A 36 6.82 1.85 4.85
N GLU A 37 7.49 1.00 4.07
CA GLU A 37 7.49 1.07 2.60
C GLU A 37 6.07 0.93 2.03
N SER A 38 5.29 -0.02 2.55
CA SER A 38 3.91 -0.25 2.12
C SER A 38 3.00 0.95 2.41
N PHE A 39 3.12 1.56 3.59
CA PHE A 39 2.38 2.77 3.94
C PHE A 39 2.79 3.96 3.07
N ARG A 40 4.08 4.11 2.77
CA ARG A 40 4.55 5.17 1.87
C ARG A 40 3.97 5.03 0.46
N LEU A 41 3.93 3.82 -0.08
CA LEU A 41 3.31 3.54 -1.38
C LEU A 41 1.79 3.78 -1.35
N GLN A 42 1.13 3.39 -0.26
CA GLN A 42 -0.29 3.66 -0.07
C GLN A 42 -0.58 5.16 0.01
N GLN A 43 0.24 5.93 0.73
CA GLN A 43 0.09 7.37 0.84
C GLN A 43 0.27 8.05 -0.52
N LEU A 44 1.34 7.70 -1.25
CA LEU A 44 1.55 8.18 -2.62
C LEU A 44 0.33 7.88 -3.50
N PHE A 45 -0.20 6.67 -3.43
CA PHE A 45 -1.39 6.30 -4.21
C PHE A 45 -2.64 7.11 -3.81
N LEU A 46 -2.84 7.38 -2.52
CA LEU A 46 -3.95 8.22 -2.05
C LEU A 46 -3.79 9.68 -2.50
N GLU A 47 -2.57 10.22 -2.52
CA GLU A 47 -2.25 11.54 -3.06
C GLU A 47 -2.57 11.61 -4.55
N GLN A 48 -2.12 10.63 -5.34
CA GLN A 48 -2.46 10.53 -6.76
C GLN A 48 -3.99 10.41 -6.98
N GLN A 49 -4.71 9.67 -6.14
CA GLN A 49 -6.17 9.66 -6.22
C GLN A 49 -6.81 11.00 -5.91
N ALA A 50 -6.28 11.74 -4.94
CA ALA A 50 -6.76 13.09 -4.61
C ALA A 50 -6.55 14.06 -5.79
N ASP A 51 -5.47 13.86 -6.54
CA ASP A 51 -5.17 14.59 -7.78
C ASP A 51 -5.99 14.12 -8.99
N GLY A 52 -6.84 13.10 -8.82
CA GLY A 52 -7.77 12.61 -9.84
C GLY A 52 -7.27 11.43 -10.67
N PHE A 53 -6.10 10.86 -10.36
CA PHE A 53 -5.63 9.64 -11.01
C PHE A 53 -6.46 8.43 -10.54
N THR A 54 -7.06 7.70 -11.49
CA THR A 54 -7.97 6.57 -11.21
C THR A 54 -7.41 5.21 -11.60
N GLU A 55 -6.27 5.18 -12.28
CA GLU A 55 -5.64 3.97 -12.80
C GLU A 55 -4.17 3.88 -12.40
N ILE A 56 -3.75 2.72 -11.90
CA ILE A 56 -2.33 2.34 -11.79
C ILE A 56 -2.02 1.41 -12.96
N ILE A 57 -1.01 1.75 -13.75
CA ILE A 57 -0.50 0.90 -14.82
C ILE A 57 0.85 0.32 -14.37
N VAL A 58 0.90 -0.98 -14.16
CA VAL A 58 2.13 -1.72 -13.84
C VAL A 58 2.63 -2.39 -15.11
N ARG A 59 3.77 -1.92 -15.63
CA ARG A 59 4.41 -2.47 -16.82
C ARG A 59 5.65 -3.28 -16.43
N ASN A 60 5.71 -4.53 -16.85
CA ASN A 60 6.94 -5.32 -16.76
C ASN A 60 7.85 -4.94 -17.95
N PRO A 61 9.01 -4.31 -17.73
CA PRO A 61 9.87 -3.85 -18.82
C PRO A 61 10.52 -5.01 -19.60
N ARG A 62 10.65 -6.20 -18.99
CA ARG A 62 11.26 -7.38 -19.63
C ARG A 62 10.29 -8.11 -20.55
N THR A 63 9.04 -8.27 -20.12
CA THR A 63 8.02 -9.00 -20.89
C THR A 63 7.06 -8.09 -21.63
N GLN A 64 7.18 -6.77 -21.44
CA GLN A 64 6.24 -5.74 -21.88
C GLN A 64 4.79 -5.94 -21.41
N SER A 65 4.55 -6.88 -20.49
CA SER A 65 3.21 -7.16 -20.00
C SER A 65 2.72 -5.99 -19.14
N GLU A 66 1.50 -5.55 -19.41
CA GLU A 66 0.85 -4.48 -18.66
C GLU A 66 -0.28 -5.04 -17.81
N ARG A 67 -0.34 -4.60 -16.55
CA ARG A 67 -1.48 -4.84 -15.66
C ARG A 67 -2.02 -3.50 -15.22
N ARG A 68 -3.32 -3.30 -15.46
CA ARG A 68 -4.04 -2.10 -15.02
C ARG A 68 -4.81 -2.42 -13.74
N LEU A 69 -4.56 -1.66 -12.68
CA LEU A 69 -5.33 -1.68 -11.46
C LEU A 69 -6.19 -0.42 -11.44
N VAL A 70 -7.50 -0.58 -11.51
CA VAL A 70 -8.43 0.55 -11.44
C VAL A 70 -8.80 0.78 -9.99
N SER A 71 -8.58 1.99 -9.48
CA SER A 71 -9.10 2.39 -8.18
C SER A 71 -10.62 2.51 -8.28
N GLN A 72 -11.35 1.68 -7.55
CA GLN A 72 -12.76 1.96 -7.30
C GLN A 72 -12.84 3.06 -6.23
N SER A 73 -12.67 4.31 -6.65
CA SER A 73 -13.00 5.45 -5.83
C SER A 73 -14.49 5.34 -5.48
N ARG A 74 -14.80 4.87 -4.26
CA ARG A 74 -16.16 4.97 -3.71
C ARG A 74 -16.48 6.45 -3.67
N ARG A 75 -17.22 6.94 -4.68
CA ARG A 75 -17.86 8.26 -4.62
C ARG A 75 -18.58 8.29 -3.28
N ARG A 76 -18.11 9.11 -2.33
CA ARG A 76 -18.87 9.44 -1.12
C ARG A 76 -20.21 9.97 -1.63
N ARG A 77 -21.26 9.16 -1.56
CA ARG A 77 -22.62 9.68 -1.71
C ARG A 77 -22.76 10.68 -0.56
N LYS A 78 -22.76 11.97 -0.88
CA LYS A 78 -23.32 12.97 0.02
C LYS A 78 -24.76 12.54 0.21
N VAL A 79 -25.04 11.95 1.37
CA VAL A 79 -26.41 11.87 1.87
C VAL A 79 -26.74 13.32 2.21
N GLN A 80 -27.51 13.97 1.35
CA GLN A 80 -28.17 15.22 1.70
C GLN A 80 -29.20 14.87 2.77
N SER A 81 -29.02 15.45 3.95
CA SER A 81 -30.01 15.54 5.01
C SER A 81 -31.10 16.56 4.64
#